data_AF-A0A2N1JB20-F1
#
_entry.id   AF-A0A2N1JB20-F1
#
_cell.length_a   1.000
_cell.length_b   1.000
_cell.length_c   1.000
_cell.angle_alpha   90.00
_cell.angle_beta   90.00
_cell.angle_gamma   90.00
#
_symmetry.space_group_name_H-M   'P 1'
#
loop_
_entity.id
_entity.type
_entity.pdbx_description
1 polymer ?
#
loop_
_entity_poly.entity_id
_entity_poly.type
_entity_poly.pdbx_seq_one_letter_code
_entity_poly.pdbx_strand_id
1 'polypeptide(L)'
;MLLRAAPLPRGAIPAPGSDAWDSFMESVVREGFAHVRCGKNAATKLRRSQGIALRTGSYDAPHKDENTRLQSARWHARDSVHHMEQLEYSDFEQGLLKDHSLHEQQYIKSLKHAACVETLVPDIAAIWHLQYALPFLTADRDFVELVVTLPLPPSEAAFSTEHEETTVEARPWAPGAEATEATEAAPTAHHVPSFMVVSIPVEMEASVGYLRAYYTSVEGVLKAPRLPGAQDRGVAWR
;
A
#
# COMPACT_ATOMS: atom_id res chain seq x y z
N MET A 1 13.94 -9.12 8.17
CA MET A 1 13.00 -8.79 7.09
C MET A 1 11.60 -9.00 7.60
N LEU A 2 10.88 -7.91 7.82
CA LEU A 2 9.57 -7.84 8.47
C LEU A 2 8.44 -8.08 7.47
N LEU A 3 8.54 -7.48 6.29
CA LEU A 3 7.63 -7.75 5.20
C LEU A 3 7.92 -9.19 4.74
N ARG A 4 6.93 -10.07 4.85
CA ARG A 4 6.98 -11.47 4.42
C ARG A 4 5.57 -12.03 4.32
N ALA A 5 5.37 -12.98 3.40
CA ALA A 5 4.07 -13.60 3.21
C ALA A 5 3.63 -14.49 4.39
N ALA A 6 4.55 -14.86 5.29
CA ALA A 6 4.21 -15.53 6.52
C ALA A 6 3.47 -14.57 7.46
N PRO A 7 2.26 -14.93 7.94
CA PRO A 7 1.48 -14.07 8.80
C PRO A 7 2.22 -13.75 10.12
N LEU A 8 2.09 -12.52 10.59
CA LEU A 8 2.57 -12.11 11.89
C LEU A 8 1.55 -12.47 12.96
N PRO A 9 1.95 -13.16 14.05
CA PRO A 9 1.09 -13.27 15.23
C PRO A 9 0.73 -11.87 15.72
N ARG A 10 -0.51 -11.64 16.15
CA ARG A 10 -0.92 -10.33 16.66
C ARG A 10 0.01 -9.81 17.76
N GLY A 11 0.47 -10.68 18.66
CA GLY A 11 1.39 -10.33 19.76
C GLY A 11 2.81 -9.90 19.30
N ALA A 12 3.17 -10.13 18.03
CA ALA A 12 4.44 -9.67 17.46
C ALA A 12 4.35 -8.22 16.92
N ILE A 13 3.15 -7.64 16.81
CA ILE A 13 2.94 -6.23 16.41
C ILE A 13 3.02 -5.38 17.69
N PRO A 14 4.06 -4.54 17.85
CA PRO A 14 4.25 -3.76 19.07
C PRO A 14 3.13 -2.75 19.32
N ALA A 15 3.00 -2.29 20.57
CA ALA A 15 2.04 -1.26 20.92
C ALA A 15 2.51 0.12 20.40
N PRO A 16 1.61 0.90 19.76
CA PRO A 16 1.91 2.26 19.31
C PRO A 16 2.52 3.14 20.39
N GLY A 17 3.51 3.95 20.02
CA GLY A 17 4.22 4.86 20.94
C GLY A 17 5.34 4.23 21.77
N SER A 18 5.64 2.94 21.59
CA SER A 18 6.82 2.29 22.17
C SER A 18 8.04 2.35 21.25
N ASP A 19 9.25 2.24 21.80
CA ASP A 19 10.49 2.14 21.00
C ASP A 19 10.47 0.93 20.04
N ALA A 20 9.80 -0.15 20.47
CA ALA A 20 9.60 -1.33 19.63
C ALA A 20 8.68 -1.04 18.44
N TRP A 21 7.65 -0.20 18.61
CA TRP A 21 6.79 0.27 17.52
C TRP A 21 7.57 1.12 16.52
N ASP A 22 8.38 2.05 17.00
CA ASP A 22 9.20 2.88 16.11
C ASP A 22 10.17 2.03 15.28
N SER A 23 10.86 1.08 15.93
CA SER A 23 11.76 0.15 15.24
C SER A 23 11.02 -0.72 14.22
N PHE A 24 9.81 -1.15 14.56
CA PHE A 24 8.94 -1.94 13.68
C PHE A 24 8.50 -1.12 12.46
N MET A 25 7.98 0.09 12.67
CA MET A 25 7.49 0.96 11.60
C MET A 25 8.61 1.46 10.71
N GLU A 26 9.79 1.79 11.27
CA GLU A 26 10.98 2.08 10.48
C GLU A 26 11.33 0.90 9.56
N SER A 27 11.27 -0.34 10.07
CA SER A 27 11.50 -1.52 9.25
C SER A 27 10.44 -1.67 8.13
N VAL A 28 9.16 -1.44 8.43
CA VAL A 28 8.08 -1.43 7.42
C VAL A 28 8.36 -0.40 6.32
N VAL A 29 8.72 0.82 6.70
CA VAL A 29 8.97 1.93 5.78
C VAL A 29 10.17 1.62 4.90
N ARG A 30 11.31 1.28 5.48
CA ARG A 30 12.55 0.98 4.73
C ARG A 30 12.37 -0.18 3.76
N GLU A 31 11.73 -1.26 4.21
CA GLU A 31 11.43 -2.40 3.33
C GLU A 31 10.42 -2.01 2.24
N GLY A 32 9.39 -1.22 2.56
CA GLY A 32 8.43 -0.69 1.59
C GLY A 32 9.09 0.11 0.47
N PHE A 33 9.93 1.10 0.84
CA PHE A 33 10.71 1.89 -0.11
C PHE A 33 11.62 1.01 -0.97
N ALA A 34 12.34 0.06 -0.37
CA ALA A 34 13.17 -0.90 -1.11
C ALA A 34 12.35 -1.69 -2.14
N HIS A 35 11.14 -2.13 -1.77
CA HIS A 35 10.25 -2.87 -2.68
C HIS A 35 9.69 -2.01 -3.81
N VAL A 36 9.30 -0.76 -3.57
CA VAL A 36 8.87 0.15 -4.65
C VAL A 36 10.02 0.39 -5.62
N ARG A 37 11.26 0.55 -5.13
CA ARG A 37 12.46 0.70 -5.98
C ARG A 37 12.76 -0.57 -6.79
N CYS A 38 12.75 -1.75 -6.17
CA CYS A 38 12.91 -3.03 -6.86
C CYS A 38 11.79 -3.27 -7.88
N GLY A 39 10.57 -2.80 -7.56
CA GLY A 39 9.37 -2.65 -8.38
C GLY A 39 9.66 -2.24 -9.83
N LYS A 40 10.63 -1.34 -10.00
CA LYS A 40 11.00 -0.76 -11.29
C LYS A 40 11.71 -1.73 -12.24
N ASN A 41 12.23 -2.86 -11.73
CA ASN A 41 13.14 -3.75 -12.44
C ASN A 41 12.60 -5.16 -12.75
N ALA A 42 11.39 -5.56 -12.32
CA ALA A 42 10.83 -6.88 -12.67
C ALA A 42 10.13 -6.93 -14.04
N ALA A 43 9.66 -8.13 -14.39
CA ALA A 43 8.69 -8.42 -15.45
C ALA A 43 7.44 -7.53 -15.31
N THR A 44 7.59 -6.32 -15.82
CA THR A 44 6.69 -5.19 -15.60
C THR A 44 5.56 -5.30 -16.60
N LYS A 45 4.32 -5.45 -16.12
CA LYS A 45 3.16 -5.17 -16.95
C LYS A 45 2.86 -3.68 -16.82
N LEU A 46 3.32 -2.90 -17.79
CA LEU A 46 2.89 -1.53 -17.92
C LEU A 46 1.49 -1.54 -18.52
N ARG A 47 0.49 -1.11 -17.75
CA ARG A 47 -0.84 -0.83 -18.26
C ARG A 47 -1.00 0.67 -18.34
N ARG A 48 -1.26 1.16 -19.56
CA ARG A 48 -1.64 2.54 -19.79
C ARG A 48 -3.14 2.56 -20.06
N SER A 49 -3.89 3.22 -19.21
CA SER A 49 -5.31 3.49 -19.42
C SER A 49 -5.58 4.93 -18.99
N GLN A 50 -6.12 5.74 -19.88
CA GLN A 50 -6.70 7.05 -19.56
C GLN A 50 -5.80 7.95 -18.70
N GLY A 51 -4.54 8.16 -19.09
CA GLY A 51 -3.61 9.03 -18.34
C GLY A 51 -3.02 8.41 -17.07
N ILE A 52 -3.39 7.17 -16.73
CA ILE A 52 -2.78 6.40 -15.63
C ILE A 52 -1.74 5.45 -16.23
N ALA A 53 -0.50 5.59 -15.77
CA ALA A 53 0.57 4.63 -16.02
C ALA A 53 0.70 3.74 -14.77
N LEU A 54 0.07 2.57 -14.84
CA LEU A 54 0.16 1.57 -13.78
C LEU A 54 1.29 0.60 -14.06
N ARG A 55 2.21 0.50 -13.12
CA ARG A 55 3.28 -0.49 -13.09
C ARG A 55 2.97 -1.52 -12.01
N THR A 56 2.60 -2.72 -12.41
CA THR A 56 2.48 -3.85 -11.47
C THR A 56 3.65 -4.79 -11.63
N GLY A 57 4.34 -5.09 -10.53
CA GLY A 57 5.32 -6.15 -10.41
C GLY A 57 4.82 -7.23 -9.45
N SER A 58 5.21 -8.47 -9.69
CA SER A 58 5.03 -9.56 -8.73
C SER A 58 6.36 -10.25 -8.56
N TYR A 59 6.73 -10.46 -7.31
CA TYR A 59 8.03 -10.96 -6.92
C TYR A 59 7.83 -12.22 -6.09
N ASP A 60 8.71 -13.19 -6.25
CA ASP A 60 8.76 -14.30 -5.31
C ASP A 60 9.20 -13.76 -3.94
N ALA A 61 8.61 -14.30 -2.88
CA ALA A 61 9.07 -13.99 -1.54
C ALA A 61 10.57 -14.29 -1.43
N PRO A 62 11.40 -13.36 -0.92
CA PRO A 62 12.83 -13.59 -0.76
C PRO A 62 13.12 -14.75 0.20
N HIS A 63 12.18 -15.04 1.09
CA HIS A 63 12.17 -16.25 1.90
C HIS A 63 10.93 -17.08 1.55
N LYS A 64 11.15 -18.08 0.70
CA LYS A 64 10.22 -19.20 0.57
C LYS A 64 10.45 -20.07 1.79
N ASP A 65 9.45 -20.17 2.65
CA ASP A 65 9.53 -21.06 3.79
C ASP A 65 9.39 -22.50 3.25
N GLU A 66 10.54 -23.13 3.01
CA GLU A 66 10.64 -24.44 2.35
C GLU A 66 9.87 -25.47 3.18
N ASN A 67 8.93 -26.18 2.54
CA ASN A 67 8.00 -27.16 3.15
C ASN A 67 6.75 -26.59 3.86
N THR A 68 6.40 -25.32 3.64
CA THR A 68 5.11 -24.77 4.11
C THR A 68 4.12 -24.58 2.95
N ARG A 69 2.83 -24.43 3.28
CA ARG A 69 1.79 -23.99 2.33
C ARG A 69 2.05 -22.59 1.74
N LEU A 70 3.03 -21.86 2.28
CA LEU A 70 3.43 -20.51 1.84
C LEU A 70 4.53 -20.52 0.80
N GLN A 71 5.02 -21.69 0.36
CA GLN A 71 6.05 -21.79 -0.69
C GLN A 71 5.62 -21.10 -2.01
N SER A 72 4.32 -21.04 -2.27
CA SER A 72 3.72 -20.37 -3.44
C SER A 72 3.23 -18.96 -3.15
N ALA A 73 3.36 -18.48 -1.91
CA ALA A 73 2.93 -17.14 -1.54
C ALA A 73 3.82 -16.11 -2.24
N ARG A 74 3.19 -15.19 -2.95
CA ARG A 74 3.86 -14.16 -3.75
C ARG A 74 3.76 -12.81 -3.07
N TRP A 75 4.71 -11.97 -3.43
CA TRP A 75 4.67 -10.56 -3.11
C TRP A 75 4.19 -9.77 -4.31
N HIS A 76 3.46 -8.70 -4.02
CA HIS A 76 2.92 -7.82 -5.03
C HIS A 76 3.41 -6.41 -4.75
N ALA A 77 4.24 -5.86 -5.64
CA ALA A 77 4.60 -4.46 -5.58
C ALA A 77 3.87 -3.73 -6.71
N ARG A 78 3.13 -2.69 -6.36
CA ARG A 78 2.38 -1.84 -7.27
C ARG A 78 2.97 -0.43 -7.22
N ASP A 79 3.19 0.16 -8.38
CA ASP A 79 3.60 1.55 -8.52
C ASP A 79 2.60 2.20 -9.49
N SER A 80 1.86 3.17 -8.97
CA SER A 80 0.75 3.83 -9.66
C SER A 80 1.13 5.28 -9.93
N VAL A 81 1.39 5.60 -11.21
CA VAL A 81 1.72 6.96 -11.65
C VAL A 81 0.51 7.57 -12.35
N HIS A 82 -0.01 8.67 -11.80
CA HIS A 82 -1.19 9.35 -12.31
C HIS A 82 -0.82 10.68 -12.96
N HIS A 83 -1.21 10.88 -14.23
CA HIS A 83 -0.94 12.09 -15.02
C HIS A 83 -2.20 12.90 -15.37
N MET A 84 -3.28 12.78 -14.59
CA MET A 84 -4.57 13.38 -14.92
C MET A 84 -4.67 14.83 -14.45
N GLU A 85 -5.03 15.76 -15.34
CA GLU A 85 -5.25 17.19 -15.03
C GLU A 85 -6.52 17.45 -14.22
N GLN A 86 -7.49 16.53 -14.25
CA GLN A 86 -8.80 16.72 -13.62
C GLN A 86 -8.86 16.29 -12.16
N LEU A 87 -7.80 15.66 -11.64
CA LEU A 87 -7.75 15.17 -10.26
C LEU A 87 -6.57 15.79 -9.52
N GLU A 88 -6.86 16.32 -8.35
CA GLU A 88 -5.88 16.82 -7.41
C GLU A 88 -5.24 15.69 -6.61
N TYR A 89 -4.08 15.94 -6.02
CA TYR A 89 -3.44 14.95 -5.16
C TYR A 89 -4.36 14.52 -4.01
N SER A 90 -5.13 15.47 -3.47
CA SER A 90 -6.15 15.23 -2.44
C SER A 90 -7.22 14.24 -2.88
N ASP A 91 -7.56 14.15 -4.17
CA ASP A 91 -8.53 13.16 -4.66
C ASP A 91 -7.96 11.74 -4.58
N PHE A 92 -6.67 11.57 -4.87
CA PHE A 92 -5.97 10.30 -4.70
C PHE A 92 -5.81 9.96 -3.23
N GLU A 93 -5.42 10.92 -2.39
CA GLU A 93 -5.32 10.73 -0.95
C GLU A 93 -6.67 10.28 -0.37
N GLN A 94 -7.76 10.96 -0.73
CA GLN A 94 -9.09 10.63 -0.25
C GLN A 94 -9.56 9.25 -0.73
N GLY A 95 -9.29 8.89 -1.98
CA GLY A 95 -9.80 7.64 -2.56
C GLY A 95 -8.93 6.41 -2.33
N LEU A 96 -7.62 6.58 -2.10
CA LEU A 96 -6.64 5.49 -2.08
C LEU A 96 -5.76 5.46 -0.82
N LEU A 97 -5.70 6.53 -0.02
CA LEU A 97 -4.93 6.53 1.24
C LEU A 97 -5.88 6.49 2.44
N LYS A 98 -6.78 7.47 2.56
CA LYS A 98 -7.76 7.55 3.64
C LYS A 98 -8.81 6.46 3.47
N ASP A 99 -9.19 5.83 4.57
CA ASP A 99 -10.15 4.72 4.59
C ASP A 99 -9.88 3.65 3.51
N HIS A 100 -8.59 3.39 3.22
CA HIS A 100 -8.13 2.62 2.05
C HIS A 100 -8.94 1.35 1.81
N SER A 101 -9.03 0.46 2.81
CA SER A 101 -9.73 -0.82 2.67
C SER A 101 -11.25 -0.69 2.53
N LEU A 102 -11.87 0.36 3.08
CA LEU A 102 -13.30 0.65 2.86
C LEU A 102 -13.55 1.15 1.45
N HIS A 103 -12.69 2.02 0.93
CA HIS A 103 -12.77 2.49 -0.45
C HIS A 103 -12.53 1.33 -1.44
N GLU A 104 -11.57 0.45 -1.17
CA GLU A 104 -11.34 -0.75 -1.97
C GLU A 104 -12.61 -1.58 -2.17
N GLN A 105 -13.44 -1.74 -1.14
CA GLN A 105 -14.69 -2.47 -1.24
C GLN A 105 -15.67 -1.84 -2.25
N GLN A 106 -15.60 -0.53 -2.48
CA GLN A 106 -16.51 0.17 -3.39
C GLN A 106 -16.18 -0.10 -4.85
N TYR A 107 -14.89 -0.24 -5.20
CA TYR A 107 -14.44 -0.41 -6.59
C TYR A 107 -13.95 -1.82 -6.93
N ILE A 108 -13.55 -2.65 -5.95
CA ILE A 108 -13.16 -4.03 -6.16
C ILE A 108 -14.38 -4.94 -6.02
N LYS A 109 -15.03 -5.27 -7.14
CA LYS A 109 -16.28 -6.05 -7.17
C LYS A 109 -16.20 -7.41 -6.47
N SER A 110 -15.03 -8.03 -6.39
CA SER A 110 -14.81 -9.30 -5.69
C SER A 110 -14.71 -9.13 -4.18
N LEU A 111 -14.30 -7.97 -3.67
CA LEU A 111 -14.24 -7.67 -2.24
C LEU A 111 -15.67 -7.46 -1.72
N LYS A 112 -16.17 -8.42 -0.94
CA LYS A 112 -17.55 -8.44 -0.42
C LYS A 112 -17.67 -7.83 0.96
N HIS A 113 -16.58 -7.81 1.71
CA HIS A 113 -16.55 -7.32 3.08
C HIS A 113 -15.17 -6.77 3.41
N ALA A 114 -15.13 -5.57 3.99
CA ALA A 114 -13.98 -4.99 4.65
C ALA A 114 -14.40 -4.52 6.04
N ALA A 115 -13.73 -4.99 7.08
CA ALA A 115 -13.97 -4.56 8.45
C ALA A 115 -12.65 -4.25 9.16
N CYS A 116 -12.59 -3.09 9.81
CA CYS A 116 -11.50 -2.77 10.72
C CYS A 116 -11.68 -3.60 11.99
N VAL A 117 -10.71 -4.48 12.25
CA VAL A 117 -10.66 -5.32 13.46
C VAL A 117 -10.07 -4.53 14.62
N GLU A 118 -9.02 -3.76 14.34
CA GLU A 118 -8.29 -2.99 15.34
C GLU A 118 -7.60 -1.78 14.71
N THR A 119 -7.86 -0.59 15.23
CA THR A 119 -7.08 0.61 14.90
C THR A 119 -5.88 0.69 15.84
N LEU A 120 -4.67 0.70 15.29
CA LEU A 120 -3.43 0.88 16.05
C LEU A 120 -3.07 2.37 16.12
N VAL A 121 -2.98 3.01 14.96
CA VAL A 121 -2.77 4.46 14.84
C VAL A 121 -3.82 4.98 13.85
N PRO A 122 -4.71 5.90 14.26
CA PRO A 122 -5.69 6.49 13.35
C PRO A 122 -5.05 6.95 12.05
N ASP A 123 -5.68 6.62 10.92
CA ASP A 123 -5.27 6.98 9.55
C ASP A 123 -3.90 6.46 9.08
N ILE A 124 -3.12 5.80 9.93
CA ILE A 124 -1.78 5.28 9.61
C ILE A 124 -1.71 3.76 9.65
N ALA A 125 -2.27 3.11 10.66
CA ALA A 125 -2.11 1.69 10.87
C ALA A 125 -3.34 1.05 11.51
N ALA A 126 -3.92 0.06 10.82
CA ALA A 126 -5.04 -0.70 11.31
C ALA A 126 -5.01 -2.14 10.79
N ILE A 127 -5.57 -3.06 11.57
CA ILE A 127 -5.76 -4.45 11.18
C ILE A 127 -7.15 -4.57 10.54
N TRP A 128 -7.18 -5.03 9.30
CA TRP A 128 -8.37 -5.21 8.50
C TRP A 128 -8.65 -6.67 8.21
N HIS A 129 -9.93 -7.02 8.18
CA HIS A 129 -10.42 -8.30 7.69
C HIS A 129 -11.15 -8.07 6.37
N LEU A 130 -10.67 -8.73 5.31
CA LEU A 130 -11.16 -8.59 3.95
C LEU A 130 -11.67 -9.94 3.44
N GLN A 131 -12.84 -9.98 2.80
CA GLN A 131 -13.40 -11.20 2.21
C GLN A 131 -13.66 -11.03 0.72
N TYR A 132 -13.10 -11.92 -0.08
CA TYR A 132 -13.19 -11.91 -1.53
C TYR A 132 -13.97 -13.11 -2.05
N ALA A 133 -14.99 -12.83 -2.87
CA ALA A 133 -15.64 -13.81 -3.70
C ALA A 133 -14.81 -14.08 -4.95
N LEU A 134 -14.42 -15.34 -5.17
CA LEU A 134 -13.63 -15.73 -6.33
C LEU A 134 -14.51 -16.38 -7.43
N PRO A 135 -14.06 -16.39 -8.70
CA PRO A 135 -14.80 -17.02 -9.79
C PRO A 135 -15.05 -18.52 -9.56
N PHE A 136 -16.08 -19.05 -10.25
CA PHE A 136 -16.57 -20.43 -10.15
C PHE A 136 -15.44 -21.48 -10.12
N LEU A 137 -15.57 -22.46 -9.20
CA LEU A 137 -14.61 -23.53 -8.86
C LEU A 137 -13.37 -23.12 -8.06
N THR A 138 -13.22 -21.84 -7.71
CA THR A 138 -12.22 -21.40 -6.74
C THR A 138 -12.91 -21.10 -5.42
N ALA A 139 -12.47 -21.72 -4.32
CA ALA A 139 -12.99 -21.37 -3.00
C ALA A 139 -12.74 -19.88 -2.73
N ASP A 140 -13.65 -19.22 -2.01
CA ASP A 140 -13.50 -17.83 -1.62
C ASP A 140 -12.30 -17.64 -0.68
N ARG A 141 -11.81 -16.40 -0.57
CA ARG A 141 -10.62 -16.06 0.22
C ARG A 141 -10.91 -14.98 1.23
N ASP A 142 -10.46 -15.18 2.46
CA ASP A 142 -10.35 -14.10 3.42
C ASP A 142 -8.88 -13.76 3.68
N PHE A 143 -8.66 -12.52 4.07
CA PHE A 143 -7.36 -11.96 4.42
C PHE A 143 -7.52 -11.19 5.72
N VAL A 144 -6.53 -11.31 6.60
CA VAL A 144 -6.41 -10.44 7.77
C VAL A 144 -5.05 -9.80 7.69
N GLU A 145 -5.04 -8.47 7.61
CA GLU A 145 -3.86 -7.70 7.24
C GLU A 145 -3.68 -6.50 8.14
N LEU A 146 -2.46 -6.28 8.60
CA LEU A 146 -2.03 -4.97 9.06
C LEU A 146 -1.84 -4.12 7.79
N VAL A 147 -2.72 -3.13 7.63
CA VAL A 147 -2.65 -2.14 6.57
C VAL A 147 -2.02 -0.87 7.15
N VAL A 148 -0.92 -0.47 6.53
CA VAL A 148 -0.14 0.72 6.89
C VAL A 148 -0.26 1.74 5.75
N THR A 149 -0.94 2.84 6.01
CA THR A 149 -1.18 3.97 5.10
C THR A 149 -0.27 5.12 5.45
N LEU A 150 0.80 5.31 4.68
CA LEU A 150 1.86 6.27 4.97
C LEU A 150 1.75 7.49 4.04
N PRO A 151 1.34 8.66 4.55
CA PRO A 151 1.61 9.91 3.85
C PRO A 151 3.12 10.11 3.79
N LEU A 152 3.63 10.50 2.61
CA LEU A 152 5.04 10.73 2.42
C LEU A 152 5.31 12.22 2.25
N PRO A 153 6.45 12.73 2.77
CA PRO A 153 6.82 14.12 2.54
C PRO A 153 6.99 14.39 1.03
N PRO A 154 6.67 15.59 0.53
CA PRO A 154 6.93 15.94 -0.86
C PRO A 154 8.42 15.76 -1.20
N SER A 155 8.71 15.18 -2.36
CA SER A 155 10.09 14.91 -2.78
C SER A 155 10.27 15.14 -4.28
N GLU A 156 11.44 15.64 -4.68
CA GLU A 156 11.83 15.75 -6.10
C GLU A 156 12.07 14.38 -6.74
N ALA A 157 12.44 13.39 -5.92
CA ALA A 157 12.73 12.03 -6.34
C ALA A 157 11.89 11.04 -5.50
N ALA A 158 10.60 10.93 -5.83
CA ALA A 158 9.68 10.02 -5.16
C ALA A 158 10.25 8.59 -5.05
N PHE A 159 10.15 8.00 -3.86
CA PHE A 159 10.67 6.68 -3.50
C PHE A 159 12.21 6.51 -3.60
N SER A 160 12.99 7.58 -3.66
CA SER A 160 14.46 7.53 -3.59
C SER A 160 14.95 7.12 -2.18
N THR A 161 16.25 6.85 -2.04
CA THR A 161 16.87 6.63 -0.72
C THR A 161 16.81 7.90 0.14
N GLU A 162 16.97 9.08 -0.46
CA GLU A 162 16.85 10.35 0.28
C GLU A 162 15.43 10.54 0.83
N HIS A 163 14.42 10.26 0.00
CA HIS A 163 13.03 10.33 0.42
C HIS A 163 12.70 9.30 1.52
N GLU A 164 13.31 8.11 1.48
CA GLU A 164 13.21 7.13 2.56
C GLU A 164 13.74 7.70 3.88
N GLU A 165 14.95 8.27 3.90
CA GLU A 165 15.53 8.85 5.12
C GLU A 165 14.68 10.00 5.65
N THR A 166 14.23 10.93 4.79
CA THR A 166 13.35 12.03 5.21
C THR A 166 12.04 11.52 5.82
N THR A 167 11.47 10.44 5.27
CA THR A 167 10.25 9.82 5.82
C THR A 167 10.51 9.18 7.18
N VAL A 168 11.65 8.50 7.34
CA VAL A 168 12.05 7.86 8.60
C VAL A 168 12.32 8.89 9.69
N GLU A 169 12.95 10.01 9.34
CA GLU A 169 13.17 11.13 10.26
C GLU A 169 11.87 11.81 10.67
N ALA A 170 10.93 12.00 9.73
CA ALA A 170 9.63 12.64 9.99
C ALA A 170 8.71 11.81 10.90
N ARG A 171 8.88 10.48 10.92
CA ARG A 171 8.09 9.53 11.75
C ARG A 171 6.58 9.81 11.71
N PRO A 172 5.93 9.78 10.54
CA PRO A 172 4.49 10.04 10.42
C PRO A 172 3.60 9.05 11.21
N TRP A 173 4.17 7.96 11.71
CA TRP A 173 3.51 6.94 12.52
C TRP A 173 3.62 7.17 14.04
N ALA A 174 4.30 8.25 14.48
CA ALA A 174 4.36 8.58 15.90
C ALA A 174 2.97 9.00 16.40
N PRO A 175 2.55 8.58 17.61
CA PRO A 175 1.26 9.00 18.16
C PRO A 175 1.16 10.52 18.25
N GLY A 176 0.09 11.07 17.69
CA GLY A 176 -0.10 12.52 17.66
C GLY A 176 0.84 13.27 16.71
N ALA A 177 1.56 12.56 15.83
CA ALA A 177 2.06 13.18 14.61
C ALA A 177 0.84 13.77 13.90
N GLU A 178 0.79 15.09 13.78
CA GLU A 178 -0.13 15.70 12.84
C GLU A 178 0.20 15.08 11.48
N ALA A 179 -0.83 14.59 10.78
CA ALA A 179 -0.67 14.28 9.37
C ALA A 179 0.03 15.51 8.80
N THR A 180 1.22 15.34 8.23
CA THR A 180 1.90 16.42 7.53
C THR A 180 0.88 16.86 6.50
N GLU A 181 0.07 17.88 6.81
CA GLU A 181 -0.73 18.58 5.83
C GLU A 181 0.34 18.89 4.81
N ALA A 182 0.21 18.26 3.64
CA ALA A 182 1.09 18.51 2.52
C ALA A 182 1.06 20.02 2.40
N THR A 183 2.07 20.66 2.97
CA THR A 183 2.03 22.10 3.15
C THR A 183 1.90 22.53 1.71
N GLU A 184 0.86 23.30 1.39
CA GLU A 184 0.79 24.03 0.13
C GLU A 184 1.94 25.06 0.10
N ALA A 185 3.17 24.66 0.46
CA ALA A 185 4.38 25.19 -0.09
C ALA A 185 4.13 25.17 -1.59
N ALA A 186 3.91 26.39 -2.12
CA ALA A 186 3.56 26.61 -3.50
C ALA A 186 4.33 25.61 -4.36
N PRO A 187 3.66 24.76 -5.17
CA PRO A 187 4.31 23.67 -5.86
C PRO A 187 5.47 24.26 -6.65
N THR A 188 6.69 24.12 -6.11
CA THR A 188 7.86 24.29 -6.93
C THR A 188 7.76 23.16 -7.94
N ALA A 189 8.02 23.44 -9.21
CA ALA A 189 7.75 22.52 -10.32
C ALA A 189 8.45 21.14 -10.20
N HIS A 190 9.19 20.90 -9.11
CA HIS A 190 10.05 19.77 -8.87
C HIS A 190 9.54 18.83 -7.76
N HIS A 191 8.73 19.28 -6.78
CA HIS A 191 8.26 18.39 -5.70
C HIS A 191 7.00 17.63 -6.10
N VAL A 192 7.06 16.30 -5.98
CA VAL A 192 5.96 15.39 -6.36
C VAL A 192 5.35 14.81 -5.08
N PRO A 193 4.05 15.07 -4.81
CA PRO A 193 3.38 14.47 -3.67
C PRO A 193 3.14 12.97 -3.94
N SER A 194 3.29 12.17 -2.90
CA SER A 194 3.18 10.71 -2.97
C SER A 194 2.75 10.12 -1.65
N PHE A 195 2.28 8.88 -1.67
CA PHE A 195 2.00 8.10 -0.47
C PHE A 195 2.32 6.63 -0.71
N MET A 196 2.37 5.85 0.37
CA MET A 196 2.61 4.42 0.31
C MET A 196 1.59 3.65 1.14
N VAL A 197 1.10 2.53 0.61
CA VAL A 197 0.25 1.59 1.34
C VAL A 197 0.97 0.25 1.42
N VAL A 198 1.08 -0.31 2.63
CA VAL A 198 1.72 -1.60 2.88
C VAL A 198 0.73 -2.54 3.56
N SER A 199 0.49 -3.72 2.98
CA SER A 199 -0.32 -4.77 3.62
C SER A 199 0.59 -5.91 4.09
N ILE A 200 0.47 -6.26 5.37
CA ILE A 200 1.24 -7.34 6.02
C ILE A 200 0.26 -8.36 6.59
N PRO A 201 0.39 -9.66 6.28
CA PRO A 201 -0.55 -10.66 6.76
C PRO A 201 -0.47 -10.81 8.28
N VAL A 202 -1.61 -10.97 8.94
CA VAL A 202 -1.75 -11.17 10.38
C VAL A 202 -2.42 -12.52 10.64
N GLU A 203 -1.91 -13.23 11.65
CA GLU A 203 -2.43 -14.53 12.04
C GLU A 203 -3.78 -14.38 12.74
N MET A 204 -4.79 -15.06 12.21
CA MET A 204 -6.15 -15.10 12.74
C MET A 204 -6.87 -16.33 12.18
N GLU A 205 -7.89 -16.82 12.86
CA GLU A 205 -8.71 -17.93 12.36
C GLU A 205 -9.44 -17.55 11.06
N ALA A 206 -9.55 -18.52 10.14
CA ALA A 206 -10.26 -18.35 8.88
C ALA A 206 -11.76 -18.17 9.09
N SER A 207 -12.38 -17.30 8.29
CA SER A 207 -13.83 -17.15 8.23
C SER A 207 -14.50 -18.45 7.78
N VAL A 208 -15.65 -18.77 8.38
CA VAL A 208 -16.44 -19.94 7.99
C VAL A 208 -16.80 -19.84 6.50
N GLY A 209 -16.44 -20.88 5.73
CA GLY A 209 -16.69 -20.93 4.29
C GLY A 209 -15.61 -20.30 3.41
N TYR A 210 -14.57 -19.70 4.00
CA TYR A 210 -13.45 -19.10 3.29
C TYR A 210 -12.17 -19.92 3.51
N LEU A 211 -11.25 -19.88 2.54
CA LEU A 211 -9.88 -20.31 2.77
C LEU A 211 -9.01 -19.08 3.06
N ARG A 212 -8.27 -19.11 4.17
CA ARG A 212 -7.32 -18.06 4.49
C ARG A 212 -6.22 -17.97 3.45
N ALA A 213 -6.06 -16.79 2.88
CA ALA A 213 -4.91 -16.44 2.04
C ALA A 213 -4.01 -15.44 2.75
N TYR A 214 -2.77 -15.41 2.30
CA TYR A 214 -1.72 -14.54 2.81
C TYR A 214 -0.97 -13.96 1.63
N TYR A 215 -0.78 -12.66 1.63
CA TYR A 215 0.17 -11.97 0.76
C TYR A 215 0.70 -10.75 1.49
N THR A 216 1.80 -10.24 0.97
CA THR A 216 2.34 -8.95 1.36
C THR A 216 2.32 -8.07 0.13
N SER A 217 1.86 -6.85 0.28
CA SER A 217 1.88 -5.86 -0.79
C SER A 217 2.52 -4.56 -0.35
N VAL A 218 3.10 -3.89 -1.33
CA VAL A 218 3.53 -2.50 -1.21
C VAL A 218 3.00 -1.77 -2.43
N GLU A 219 2.25 -0.70 -2.21
CA GLU A 219 1.81 0.22 -3.23
C GLU A 219 2.46 1.58 -3.02
N GLY A 220 3.20 2.07 -4.01
CA GLY A 220 3.58 3.48 -4.11
C GLY A 220 2.65 4.22 -5.07
N VAL A 221 2.12 5.36 -4.65
CA VAL A 221 1.30 6.23 -5.50
C VAL A 221 1.94 7.60 -5.58
N LEU A 222 2.06 8.15 -6.79
CA LEU A 222 2.52 9.52 -7.00
C LEU A 222 1.71 10.23 -8.08
N LYS A 223 1.50 11.55 -7.91
CA LYS A 223 0.94 12.43 -8.93
C LYS A 223 2.08 13.06 -9.73
N ALA A 224 2.31 12.57 -10.96
CA ALA A 224 3.36 13.10 -11.83
C ALA A 224 2.84 14.20 -12.76
N PRO A 225 3.70 15.16 -13.16
CA PRO A 225 3.38 16.09 -14.24
C PRO A 225 2.98 15.34 -15.53
N ARG A 226 2.13 15.97 -16.35
CA ARG A 226 1.68 15.41 -17.63
C ARG A 226 2.87 15.14 -18.55
N LEU A 227 2.94 13.95 -19.13
CA LEU A 227 3.89 13.68 -20.22
C LEU A 227 3.44 14.41 -21.49
N PRO A 228 4.33 15.17 -22.18
CA PRO A 228 3.98 15.83 -23.43
C PRO A 228 3.43 14.83 -24.46
N GLY A 229 2.20 15.04 -24.94
CA GLY A 229 1.58 14.23 -25.99
C GLY A 229 0.65 13.09 -25.54
N ALA A 230 0.39 12.91 -24.24
CA ALA A 230 -0.67 11.99 -23.80
C ALA A 230 -2.06 12.58 -24.12
N GLN A 231 -2.89 11.92 -24.94
CA GLN A 231 -4.29 12.34 -25.15
C GLN A 231 -5.18 11.80 -24.03
N ASP A 232 -5.93 12.69 -23.37
CA ASP A 232 -6.95 12.30 -22.40
C ASP A 232 -8.17 11.77 -23.14
N ARG A 233 -8.41 10.46 -23.06
CA ARG A 233 -9.73 9.92 -23.33
C ARG A 233 -10.55 10.08 -22.06
N GLY A 234 -11.35 11.14 -22.01
CA GLY A 234 -12.20 11.49 -20.87
C GLY A 234 -12.96 10.28 -20.32
N VAL A 235 -13.07 10.22 -18.99
CA VAL A 235 -13.77 9.15 -18.28
C VAL A 235 -15.21 9.59 -18.02
N ALA A 236 -16.18 8.77 -18.44
CA ALA A 236 -17.52 8.82 -17.91
C ALA A 236 -17.58 7.83 -16.75
N TRP A 237 -17.64 8.35 -15.52
CA TRP A 237 -17.99 7.55 -14.35
C TRP A 237 -19.49 7.21 -14.46
N ARG A 238 -19.82 5.90 -14.47
CA ARG A 238 -21.19 5.39 -14.36
C ARG A 238 -21.22 4.30 -13.30
#